data_AF-A0A7V8NRR7-F1
#
_entry.id   AF-A0A7V8NRR7-F1
#
_cell.length_a   1.000
_cell.length_b   1.000
_cell.length_c   1.000
_cell.angle_alpha   90.00
_cell.angle_beta   90.00
_cell.angle_gamma   90.00
#
_symmetry.space_group_name_H-M   'P 1'
#
loop_
_entity.id
_entity.type
_entity.pdbx_description
1 polymer ?
#
loop_
_entity_poly.entity_id
_entity_poly.type
_entity_poly.pdbx_seq_one_letter_code
_entity_poly.pdbx_strand_id
1 'polypeptide(L)'
;MARVNWRQVAGPLELRNWRPGDQYQPQGTSGTKKIKTLFQKFRVPLWERRHWPVLTSGPSIVWARRFGPASVFAAGPDSREVLTIREMRIAPEQTDVYRSDKAGTEG
;
A
#
# COMPACT_ATOMS: atom_id res chain seq x y z
N MET A 1 8.74 -1.31 -7.17
CA MET A 1 7.84 -0.29 -7.77
C MET A 1 6.52 -0.94 -8.10
N ALA A 2 5.39 -0.28 -7.84
CA ALA A 2 4.05 -0.71 -8.27
C ALA A 2 3.37 0.39 -9.08
N ARG A 3 2.47 0.01 -9.98
CA ARG A 3 1.70 0.92 -10.86
C ARG A 3 0.21 0.67 -10.66
N VAL A 4 -0.52 1.73 -10.34
CA VAL A 4 -1.96 1.73 -10.10
C VAL A 4 -2.64 2.59 -11.16
N ASN A 5 -3.72 2.10 -11.76
CA ASN A 5 -4.56 2.88 -12.65
C ASN A 5 -5.30 3.94 -11.82
N TRP A 6 -4.90 5.20 -11.97
CA TRP A 6 -5.42 6.30 -11.16
C TRP A 6 -6.92 6.50 -11.35
N ARG A 7 -7.44 6.28 -12.56
CA ARG A 7 -8.87 6.45 -12.87
C ARG A 7 -9.78 5.43 -12.19
N GLN A 8 -9.23 4.35 -11.64
CA GLN A 8 -9.99 3.37 -10.87
C GLN A 8 -10.07 3.74 -9.38
N VAL A 9 -9.31 4.75 -8.93
CA VAL A 9 -9.31 5.22 -7.54
C VAL A 9 -10.41 6.27 -7.40
N ALA A 10 -11.47 5.95 -6.65
CA ALA A 10 -12.67 6.78 -6.55
C ALA A 10 -12.72 7.65 -5.27
N GLY A 11 -11.66 7.67 -4.46
CA GLY A 11 -11.68 8.31 -3.14
C GLY A 11 -10.29 8.60 -2.59
N PRO A 12 -10.20 9.28 -1.43
CA PRO A 12 -8.93 9.66 -0.82
C PRO A 12 -8.07 8.43 -0.56
N LEU A 13 -6.78 8.57 -0.81
CA LEU A 13 -5.81 7.54 -0.52
C LEU A 13 -5.32 7.66 0.92
N GLU A 14 -5.37 6.54 1.64
CA GLU A 14 -4.80 6.42 2.98
C GLU A 14 -3.70 5.35 2.95
N LEU A 15 -2.51 5.70 3.44
CA LEU A 15 -1.46 4.74 3.72
C LEU A 15 -1.50 4.40 5.21
N ARG A 16 -1.75 3.13 5.52
CA ARG A 16 -1.84 2.64 6.91
C ARG A 16 -1.10 1.33 7.08
N ASN A 17 -0.92 0.95 8.34
CA ASN A 17 -0.51 -0.41 8.67
C ASN A 17 -1.63 -1.40 8.31
N TRP A 18 -1.23 -2.62 7.96
CA TRP A 18 -2.12 -3.76 7.85
C TRP A 18 -2.95 -3.98 9.14
N ARG A 19 -4.19 -4.42 8.98
CA ARG A 19 -5.12 -4.76 10.08
C ARG A 19 -5.60 -6.22 9.96
N PRO A 20 -5.82 -6.94 11.09
CA PRO A 20 -6.47 -8.24 11.06
C PRO A 20 -7.79 -8.20 10.30
N GLY A 21 -7.99 -9.17 9.40
CA GLY A 21 -9.16 -9.20 8.50
C GLY A 21 -8.91 -8.60 7.12
N ASP A 22 -7.87 -7.77 6.93
CA ASP A 22 -7.54 -7.23 5.61
C ASP A 22 -7.39 -8.34 4.58
N GLN A 23 -8.11 -8.18 3.47
CA GLN A 23 -8.12 -9.09 2.36
C GLN A 23 -8.40 -8.34 1.06
N TYR A 24 -7.77 -8.80 -0.02
CA TYR A 24 -7.96 -8.24 -1.35
C TYR A 24 -7.52 -9.26 -2.39
N GLN A 25 -7.76 -9.01 -3.67
CA GLN A 25 -7.26 -9.85 -4.75
C GLN A 25 -6.02 -9.19 -5.37
N PRO A 26 -4.79 -9.67 -5.08
CA PRO A 26 -3.59 -9.19 -5.78
C PRO A 26 -3.67 -9.42 -7.29
N GLN A 27 -3.09 -8.51 -8.07
CA GLN A 27 -2.91 -8.70 -9.51
C GLN A 27 -2.21 -10.03 -9.81
N GLY A 28 -2.68 -10.75 -10.83
CA GLY A 28 -2.12 -12.04 -11.24
C GLY A 28 -2.50 -13.21 -10.32
N THR A 29 -3.45 -13.03 -9.42
CA THR A 29 -3.98 -14.13 -8.57
C THR A 29 -5.46 -14.36 -8.80
N SER A 30 -5.89 -15.61 -8.60
CA SER A 30 -7.30 -15.97 -8.57
C SER A 30 -7.88 -15.80 -7.16
N GLY A 31 -8.91 -14.96 -7.07
CA GLY A 31 -9.72 -14.75 -5.88
C GLY A 31 -9.06 -13.94 -4.76
N THR A 32 -9.88 -13.50 -3.81
CA THR A 32 -9.48 -12.74 -2.64
C THR A 32 -8.55 -13.54 -1.72
N LYS A 33 -7.47 -12.90 -1.25
CA LYS A 33 -6.51 -13.44 -0.28
C LYS A 33 -6.47 -12.56 0.96
N LYS A 34 -6.46 -13.17 2.14
CA LYS A 34 -6.16 -12.48 3.39
C LYS A 34 -4.69 -12.09 3.40
N ILE A 35 -4.37 -10.86 3.81
CA ILE A 35 -2.97 -10.42 3.91
C ILE A 35 -2.18 -11.30 4.90
N LYS A 36 -2.82 -11.81 5.96
CA LYS A 36 -2.21 -12.81 6.88
C LYS A 36 -1.71 -14.05 6.14
N THR A 37 -2.47 -14.56 5.17
CA THR A 37 -2.08 -15.72 4.35
C THR A 37 -0.93 -15.36 3.41
N LEU A 38 -0.90 -14.14 2.87
CA LEU A 38 0.22 -13.65 2.06
C LEU A 38 1.50 -13.53 2.90
N PHE A 39 1.43 -13.06 4.15
CA PHE A 39 2.60 -13.06 5.05
C PHE A 39 3.20 -14.46 5.23
N GLN A 40 2.35 -15.48 5.41
CA GLN A 40 2.78 -16.86 5.54
C GLN A 40 3.43 -17.35 4.24
N LYS A 41 2.76 -17.15 3.10
CA LYS A 41 3.23 -17.56 1.77
C LYS A 41 4.60 -16.96 1.44
N PHE A 42 4.79 -15.67 1.70
CA PHE A 42 6.02 -14.95 1.40
C PHE A 42 7.04 -14.93 2.54
N ARG A 43 6.79 -15.71 3.61
CA ARG A 43 7.64 -15.85 4.79
C ARG A 43 8.05 -14.49 5.38
N VAL A 44 7.10 -13.57 5.50
CA VAL A 44 7.35 -12.24 6.07
C VAL A 44 7.59 -12.38 7.58
N PRO A 45 8.72 -11.90 8.13
CA PRO A 45 9.01 -11.95 9.56
C PRO A 45 7.98 -11.20 10.41
N LEU A 46 7.70 -11.66 11.63
CA LEU A 46 6.65 -11.08 12.49
C LEU A 46 6.88 -9.59 12.79
N TRP A 47 8.13 -9.19 13.02
CA TRP A 47 8.50 -7.82 13.33
C TRP A 47 8.22 -6.86 12.15
N GLU A 48 8.33 -7.33 10.91
CA GLU A 48 7.96 -6.54 9.72
C GLU A 48 6.45 -6.38 9.57
N ARG A 49 5.66 -7.39 9.98
CA ARG A 49 4.20 -7.41 9.76
C ARG A 49 3.48 -6.26 10.48
N ARG A 50 3.97 -5.85 11.66
CA ARG A 50 3.35 -4.80 12.48
C ARG A 50 3.26 -3.46 11.75
N HIS A 51 4.26 -3.17 10.93
CA HIS A 51 4.40 -1.92 10.18
C HIS A 51 4.19 -2.13 8.68
N TRP A 52 3.54 -3.23 8.29
CA TRP A 52 3.38 -3.56 6.88
C TRP A 52 2.45 -2.55 6.21
N PRO A 53 2.94 -1.74 5.25
CA PRO A 53 2.15 -0.68 4.67
C PRO A 53 1.15 -1.25 3.66
N VAL A 54 -0.07 -0.75 3.77
CA VAL A 54 -1.21 -1.02 2.89
C VAL A 54 -1.79 0.32 2.48
N LEU A 55 -1.93 0.51 1.16
CA LEU A 55 -2.59 1.67 0.59
C LEU A 55 -4.07 1.33 0.36
N THR A 56 -4.97 2.20 0.82
CA THR A 56 -6.42 2.04 0.70
C THR A 56 -7.06 3.24 0.03
N SER A 57 -8.22 3.01 -0.59
CA SER A 57 -9.16 4.04 -1.03
C SER A 57 -10.53 3.69 -0.46
N GLY A 58 -10.96 4.42 0.57
CA GLY A 58 -12.10 4.03 1.40
C GLY A 58 -11.94 2.61 1.97
N PRO A 59 -12.93 1.70 1.78
CA PRO A 59 -12.86 0.33 2.30
C PRO A 59 -11.95 -0.60 1.47
N SER A 60 -11.50 -0.16 0.29
CA SER A 60 -10.79 -1.00 -0.66
C SER A 60 -9.29 -0.92 -0.47
N ILE A 61 -8.62 -2.08 -0.44
CA ILE A 61 -7.16 -2.15 -0.51
C ILE A 61 -6.73 -1.94 -1.96
N VAL A 62 -5.93 -0.91 -2.20
CA VAL A 62 -5.37 -0.54 -3.50
C VAL A 62 -4.06 -1.26 -3.77
N TRP A 63 -3.20 -1.35 -2.76
CA TRP A 63 -1.88 -1.97 -2.85
C TRP A 63 -1.41 -2.43 -1.47
N ALA A 64 -0.66 -3.52 -1.42
CA ALA A 64 0.08 -3.92 -0.24
C ALA A 64 1.54 -4.19 -0.59
N ARG A 65 2.45 -3.79 0.31
CA ARG A 65 3.88 -4.02 0.16
C ARG A 65 4.18 -5.47 -0.21
N ARG A 66 5.11 -5.65 -1.15
CA ARG A 66 5.57 -6.94 -1.73
C ARG A 66 4.48 -7.74 -2.48
N PHE A 67 3.20 -7.50 -2.24
CA PHE A 67 2.09 -8.25 -2.80
C PHE A 67 1.45 -7.56 -4.01
N GLY A 68 1.74 -6.27 -4.20
CA GLY A 68 1.35 -5.53 -5.38
C GLY A 68 -0.07 -4.95 -5.30
N PRO A 69 -0.52 -4.31 -6.40
CA PRO A 69 -1.83 -3.68 -6.47
C PRO A 69 -2.95 -4.72 -6.45
N ALA A 70 -4.16 -4.31 -6.06
CA ALA A 70 -5.34 -5.14 -6.31
C ALA A 70 -5.59 -5.26 -7.81
N SER A 71 -6.15 -6.38 -8.24
CA SER A 71 -6.47 -6.65 -9.65
C SER A 71 -7.24 -5.51 -10.32
N VAL A 72 -8.26 -4.97 -9.64
CA VAL A 72 -9.12 -3.88 -10.15
C VAL A 72 -8.40 -2.54 -10.26
N PHE A 73 -7.32 -2.33 -9.51
CA PHE A 73 -6.55 -1.08 -9.51
C PHE A 73 -5.25 -1.20 -10.30
N ALA A 74 -4.89 -2.38 -10.81
CA ALA A 74 -3.63 -2.58 -11.50
C ALA A 74 -3.59 -1.81 -12.82
N ALA A 75 -2.49 -1.09 -13.08
CA ALA A 75 -2.30 -0.43 -14.37
C ALA A 75 -2.02 -1.47 -15.47
N GLY A 76 -2.81 -1.41 -16.55
CA GLY A 76 -2.63 -2.17 -17.79
C GLY A 76 -2.08 -1.30 -18.93
N PRO A 77 -1.92 -1.88 -20.13
CA PRO A 77 -1.43 -1.16 -21.32
C PRO A 77 -2.24 0.11 -21.65
N ASP A 78 -3.55 0.07 -21.45
CA ASP A 78 -4.47 1.16 -21.79
C ASP A 78 -4.67 2.19 -20.66
N SER A 79 -3.93 2.06 -19.55
CA SER A 79 -4.06 2.99 -18.42
C SER A 79 -3.48 4.36 -18.75
N ARG A 80 -4.36 5.36 -18.87
CA ARG A 80 -4.00 6.73 -19.26
C ARG A 80 -3.37 7.56 -18.14
N GLU A 81 -3.74 7.29 -16.90
CA GLU A 81 -3.21 7.96 -15.71
C GLU A 81 -2.76 6.92 -14.71
N VAL A 82 -1.50 7.04 -14.25
CA VAL A 82 -0.87 6.01 -13.44
C VAL A 82 -0.24 6.61 -12.19
N LEU A 83 -0.71 6.14 -11.05
CA LEU A 83 -0.05 6.37 -9.77
C LEU A 83 1.09 5.37 -9.61
N THR A 84 2.30 5.88 -9.35
CA THR A 84 3.49 5.05 -9.14
C THR A 84 3.87 5.02 -7.66
N ILE A 85 3.95 3.82 -7.09
CA ILE A 85 4.36 3.61 -5.70
C ILE A 85 5.80 3.10 -5.68
N ARG A 86 6.67 3.82 -4.97
CA ARG A 86 8.09 3.46 -4.77
C ARG A 86 8.41 3.47 -3.29
N GLU A 87 9.07 2.41 -2.85
CA GLU A 87 9.68 2.36 -1.52
C GLU A 87 11.14 2.78 -1.67
N MET A 88 11.55 3.78 -0.89
CA MET A 88 12.92 4.27 -0.84
C MET A 88 13.37 4.19 0.61
N ARG A 89 14.60 3.72 0.86
CA ARG A 89 15.20 3.88 2.17
C ARG A 89 15.64 5.33 2.30
N ILE A 90 15.16 5.99 3.34
CA ILE A 90 15.60 7.33 3.70
C ILE A 90 16.75 7.15 4.69
N ALA A 91 17.83 7.88 4.48
CA ALA A 91 18.98 7.84 5.38
C ALA A 91 18.67 8.61 6.67
N PRO A 92 19.22 8.22 7.84
CA PRO A 92 18.87 8.83 9.13
C PRO A 92 19.00 10.36 9.18
N GLU A 93 19.93 10.94 8.42
CA GLU A 93 20.17 12.37 8.29
C GLU A 93 19.01 13.16 7.62
N GLN A 94 18.10 12.46 6.93
CA GLN A 94 16.93 13.06 6.26
C GLN A 94 15.65 12.96 7.10
N THR A 95 15.69 12.32 8.27
CA THR A 95 14.49 12.09 9.09
C THR A 95 13.99 13.33 9.84
N ASP A 96 14.88 14.28 10.14
CA ASP A 96 14.52 15.50 10.89
C ASP A 96 13.67 16.48 10.06
N VAL A 97 13.83 16.49 8.74
CA VAL A 97 13.05 17.34 7.82
C VAL A 97 11.56 16.93 7.80
N TYR A 98 11.24 15.66 8.03
CA TYR A 98 9.86 15.15 8.00
C TYR A 98 9.13 15.24 9.35
N ARG A 99 9.87 15.53 10.44
CA ARG A 99 9.29 15.65 11.79
C ARG A 99 8.78 17.07 12.06
N SER A 100 9.38 18.08 11.43
CA SER A 100 9.07 19.50 11.61
C SER A 100 7.69 19.92 11.08
N ASP A 101 7.09 19.20 10.13
CA ASP A 101 5.81 19.58 9.51
C ASP A 101 4.56 19.13 10.31
N LYS A 102 4.73 18.48 11.47
CA LYS A 102 3.61 18.07 12.35
C LYS A 102 3.47 18.86 13.65
N ALA A 103 4.29 19.88 13.87
CA ALA A 103 4.16 20.76 15.04
C ALA A 103 3.46 22.06 14.62
N GLY A 104 2.15 22.03 14.40
CA GLY A 104 1.45 23.25 13.99
C GLY A 104 -0.05 23.18 13.79
N THR A 105 -0.81 22.37 14.55
CA THR A 105 -2.26 22.61 14.73
C THR A 105 -2.75 21.93 16.01
N GLU A 106 -2.36 22.45 17.16
CA GLU A 106 -3.18 22.40 18.39
C GLU A 106 -2.98 23.75 19.09
N GLY A 107 -4.01 24.59 19.03
CA GLY A 107 -4.10 25.93 19.61
C GLY A 107 -5.54 26.42 19.49
#